data_AF-A0A6B3IJG6-F1
#
_entry.id   AF-A0A6B3IJG6-F1
#
_cell.length_a   1.000
_cell.length_b   1.000
_cell.length_c   1.000
_cell.angle_alpha   90.00
_cell.angle_beta   90.00
_cell.angle_gamma   90.00
#
_symmetry.space_group_name_H-M   'P 1'
#
loop_
_entity.id
_entity.type
_entity.pdbx_description
1 polymer ?
#
loop_
_entity_poly.entity_id
_entity_poly.type
_entity_poly.pdbx_seq_one_letter_code
_entity_poly.pdbx_strand_id
1 'polypeptide(L)'
;PDWAASDAPADGGGARPLVDHLGDRPPTYDAEPAALPAATSENLDTLVPDTVLDGARYGTYTLRAASVRGDSARFRGEPRRDALLTTRFGAA
;
A
#
# COMPACT_ATOMS: atom_id res chain seq x y z
N PRO A 1 4.15 20.84 21.71
CA PRO A 1 3.80 19.42 21.63
C PRO A 1 5.02 18.61 21.18
N ASP A 2 5.34 17.58 21.95
CA ASP A 2 6.72 17.17 22.21
C ASP A 2 7.16 16.02 21.28
N TRP A 3 6.52 15.95 20.10
CA TRP A 3 6.76 14.93 19.08
C TRP A 3 7.84 15.35 18.06
N ALA A 4 8.33 16.59 18.14
CA ALA A 4 9.27 17.16 17.17
C ALA A 4 10.75 16.80 17.41
N ALA A 5 11.05 15.97 18.41
CA ALA A 5 12.40 15.48 18.66
C ALA A 5 12.38 13.94 18.66
N SER A 6 12.37 13.37 17.46
CA SER A 6 12.92 12.02 17.25
C SER A 6 14.39 12.21 16.92
N ASP A 7 15.28 11.65 17.73
CA ASP A 7 16.68 11.45 17.33
C ASP A 7 16.70 10.88 15.90
N ALA A 8 17.51 11.51 15.04
CA ALA A 8 17.76 10.98 13.71
C ALA A 8 18.25 9.53 13.86
N PRO A 9 17.71 8.56 13.09
CA PRO A 9 18.20 7.20 13.20
C PRO A 9 19.68 7.23 12.81
N ALA A 10 20.52 6.68 13.67
CA ALA A 10 21.92 6.45 13.37
C ALA A 10 22.03 5.73 12.02
N ASP A 11 22.98 6.14 11.19
CA ASP A 11 23.34 5.49 9.91
C ASP A 11 23.83 4.06 10.16
N GLY A 12 22.90 3.17 10.49
CA GLY A 12 23.09 1.74 10.56
C GLY A 12 23.00 1.20 9.15
N GLY A 13 24.12 1.26 8.42
CA GLY A 13 24.33 0.65 7.10
C GLY A 13 24.25 -0.89 7.09
N GLY A 14 23.35 -1.48 7.88
CA GLY A 14 22.96 -2.87 7.73
C GLY A 14 21.99 -2.99 6.56
N ALA A 15 22.27 -3.92 5.64
CA ALA A 15 21.33 -4.27 4.59
C ALA A 15 19.97 -4.56 5.23
N ARG A 16 18.92 -3.87 4.77
CA ARG A 16 17.56 -4.11 5.25
C ARG A 16 17.26 -5.61 5.13
N PRO A 17 16.85 -6.29 6.21
CA PRO A 17 16.53 -7.71 6.12
C PRO A 17 15.45 -7.93 5.06
N LEU A 18 15.72 -8.88 4.17
CA LEU A 18 14.78 -9.27 3.13
C LEU A 18 13.68 -10.09 3.81
N VAL A 19 12.50 -9.49 3.97
CA VAL A 19 11.33 -10.17 4.51
C VAL A 19 10.65 -10.89 3.36
N ASP A 20 10.72 -12.21 3.35
CA ASP A 20 10.14 -13.05 2.30
C ASP A 20 8.61 -13.17 2.46
N HIS A 21 8.13 -13.31 3.69
CA HIS A 21 6.71 -13.31 4.03
C HIS A 21 6.45 -12.78 5.44
N LEU A 22 5.19 -12.38 5.71
CA LEU A 22 4.74 -11.96 7.03
C LEU A 22 4.06 -13.14 7.75
N GLY A 23 4.48 -13.41 9.00
CA GLY A 23 3.97 -14.50 9.84
C GLY A 23 4.95 -15.66 10.00
N ASP A 24 4.53 -16.71 10.71
CA ASP A 24 5.41 -17.84 11.10
C ASP A 24 5.60 -18.90 10.01
N ARG A 25 4.81 -18.84 8.93
CA ARG A 25 4.81 -19.84 7.85
C ARG A 25 4.72 -19.20 6.47
N PRO A 26 5.33 -19.83 5.45
CA PRO A 26 5.21 -19.37 4.07
C PRO A 26 3.75 -19.27 3.61
N PRO A 27 3.43 -18.34 2.70
CA PRO A 27 2.10 -18.24 2.10
C PRO A 27 1.75 -19.54 1.36
N THR A 28 0.46 -19.87 1.30
CA THR A 28 -0.04 -21.02 0.53
C THR A 28 -0.24 -20.70 -0.96
N TYR A 29 0.26 -19.55 -1.41
CA TYR A 29 0.08 -19.00 -2.75
C TYR A 29 1.37 -18.36 -3.23
N ASP A 30 1.62 -18.43 -4.54
CA ASP A 30 2.78 -17.81 -5.19
C ASP A 30 2.59 -16.28 -5.27
N ALA A 31 3.69 -15.53 -5.31
CA ALA A 31 3.71 -14.07 -5.40
C ALA A 31 3.40 -13.51 -6.81
N GLU A 32 2.92 -14.36 -7.73
CA GLU A 32 2.64 -14.01 -9.13
C GLU A 32 1.31 -13.22 -9.27
N PRO A 33 1.13 -12.41 -10.34
CA PRO A 33 -0.12 -11.70 -10.59
C PRO A 33 -1.32 -12.65 -10.71
N ALA A 34 -2.22 -12.62 -9.73
CA ALA A 34 -3.39 -13.49 -9.66
C ALA A 34 -4.70 -12.83 -10.17
N ALA A 35 -5.81 -13.57 -10.13
CA ALA A 35 -7.07 -13.24 -10.78
C ALA A 35 -7.64 -11.86 -10.42
N LEU A 36 -8.28 -11.21 -11.40
CA LEU A 36 -9.10 -10.03 -11.17
C LEU A 36 -10.38 -10.41 -10.42
N PRO A 37 -10.97 -9.48 -9.63
CA PRO A 37 -12.29 -9.69 -9.07
C PRO A 37 -13.32 -9.98 -10.16
N ALA A 38 -14.24 -10.91 -9.89
CA ALA A 38 -15.33 -11.20 -10.82
C ALA A 38 -16.26 -9.99 -10.96
N ALA A 39 -16.62 -9.66 -12.19
CA ALA A 39 -17.50 -8.55 -12.53
C ALA A 39 -18.58 -9.00 -13.52
N THR A 40 -19.76 -8.40 -13.42
CA THR A 40 -20.83 -8.46 -14.43
C THR A 40 -21.12 -7.04 -14.91
N SER A 41 -21.87 -6.89 -16.01
CA SER A 41 -22.24 -5.57 -16.54
C SER A 41 -23.01 -4.72 -15.53
N GLU A 42 -23.73 -5.35 -14.62
CA GLU A 42 -24.64 -4.73 -13.66
C GLU A 42 -23.95 -4.31 -12.37
N ASN A 43 -22.70 -4.74 -12.12
CA ASN A 43 -21.99 -4.47 -10.85
C ASN A 43 -20.71 -3.66 -11.03
N LEU A 44 -20.51 -3.05 -12.21
CA LEU A 44 -19.28 -2.30 -12.53
C LEU A 44 -19.05 -1.11 -11.58
N ASP A 45 -20.11 -0.54 -11.03
CA ASP A 45 -20.08 0.54 -10.03
C ASP A 45 -19.54 0.11 -8.66
N THR A 46 -19.54 -1.20 -8.39
CA THR A 46 -19.00 -1.78 -7.14
C THR A 46 -17.51 -2.11 -7.21
N LEU A 47 -16.90 -2.00 -8.39
CA LEU A 47 -15.49 -2.36 -8.59
C LEU A 47 -14.55 -1.34 -7.94
N VAL A 48 -13.58 -1.86 -7.20
CA VAL A 48 -12.49 -1.07 -6.61
C VAL A 48 -11.22 -1.30 -7.43
N PRO A 49 -10.45 -0.24 -7.75
CA PRO A 49 -9.18 -0.39 -8.46
C PRO A 49 -8.21 -1.33 -7.71
N ASP A 50 -7.46 -2.18 -8.41
CA ASP A 50 -6.40 -3.00 -7.79
C ASP A 50 -5.31 -2.12 -7.16
N THR A 51 -4.98 -1.00 -7.83
CA THR A 51 -4.00 -0.02 -7.38
C THR A 51 -4.62 1.38 -7.35
N VAL A 52 -4.37 2.13 -6.28
CA VAL A 52 -4.64 3.58 -6.20
C VAL A 52 -3.32 4.30 -6.06
N LEU A 53 -3.17 5.36 -6.84
CA LEU A 53 -2.03 6.25 -6.80
C LEU A 53 -2.52 7.64 -6.43
N ASP A 54 -1.85 8.27 -5.47
CA ASP A 54 -2.04 9.67 -5.12
C ASP A 54 -0.70 10.40 -5.22
N GLY A 55 -0.73 11.71 -5.43
CA GLY A 55 0.48 12.49 -5.58
C GLY A 55 0.29 13.97 -5.36
N ALA A 56 1.32 14.59 -4.79
CA ALA A 56 1.36 16.02 -4.53
C ALA A 56 2.78 16.56 -4.68
N ARG A 57 2.90 17.85 -4.99
CA ARG A 57 4.17 18.58 -4.92
C ARG A 57 4.11 19.58 -3.77
N TYR A 58 5.17 19.62 -2.98
CA TYR A 58 5.34 20.53 -1.85
C TYR A 58 6.72 21.18 -1.93
N GLY A 59 6.78 22.38 -2.50
CA GLY A 59 8.04 23.07 -2.78
C GLY A 59 8.93 22.21 -3.67
N THR A 60 10.07 21.76 -3.13
CA THR A 60 11.04 20.89 -3.81
C THR A 60 10.71 19.40 -3.71
N TYR A 61 9.73 19.00 -2.87
CA TYR A 61 9.37 17.61 -2.67
C TYR A 61 8.22 17.18 -3.58
N THR A 62 8.28 15.94 -4.06
CA THR A 62 7.15 15.25 -4.69
C THR A 62 6.78 14.06 -3.82
N LEU A 63 5.54 14.03 -3.34
CA LEU A 63 4.95 12.88 -2.69
C LEU A 63 4.25 12.01 -3.73
N ARG A 64 4.48 10.70 -3.65
CA ARG A 64 3.73 9.67 -4.36
C ARG A 64 3.32 8.61 -3.34
N ALA A 65 2.02 8.40 -3.19
CA ALA A 65 1.47 7.35 -2.36
C ALA A 65 0.82 6.29 -3.27
N ALA A 66 1.00 5.03 -2.93
CA ALA A 66 0.39 3.90 -3.63
C ALA A 66 -0.23 2.95 -2.62
N SER A 67 -1.45 2.50 -2.90
CA SER A 67 -2.08 1.35 -2.25
C SER A 67 -2.33 0.30 -3.32
N VAL A 68 -1.94 -0.94 -3.04
CA VAL A 68 -2.01 -2.09 -3.95
C VAL A 68 -2.77 -3.21 -3.25
N ARG A 69 -3.61 -3.93 -3.99
CA ARG A 69 -4.33 -5.11 -3.48
C ARG A 69 -3.33 -6.10 -2.89
N GLY A 70 -3.55 -6.54 -1.65
CA GLY A 70 -2.68 -7.54 -1.01
C GLY A 70 -2.75 -8.90 -1.70
N ASP A 71 -1.67 -9.67 -1.63
CA ASP A 71 -1.51 -10.91 -2.40
C ASP A 71 -2.53 -11.99 -2.03
N SER A 72 -2.94 -12.07 -0.75
CA SER A 72 -4.03 -12.96 -0.32
C SER A 72 -5.37 -12.64 -1.01
N ALA A 73 -5.70 -11.35 -1.16
CA ALA A 73 -6.90 -10.93 -1.87
C ALA A 73 -6.75 -11.17 -3.38
N ARG A 74 -5.56 -10.95 -3.95
CA ARG A 74 -5.25 -11.31 -5.35
C ARG A 74 -5.48 -12.80 -5.60
N PHE A 75 -4.89 -13.64 -4.76
CA PHE A 75 -4.99 -15.09 -4.85
C PHE A 75 -6.44 -15.57 -4.79
N ARG A 76 -7.26 -14.98 -3.92
CA ARG A 76 -8.68 -15.33 -3.78
C ARG A 76 -9.60 -14.67 -4.81
N GLY A 77 -9.08 -13.81 -5.68
CA GLY A 77 -9.91 -12.99 -6.58
C GLY A 77 -10.82 -12.03 -5.81
N GLU A 78 -10.48 -11.69 -4.57
CA GLU A 78 -11.24 -10.75 -3.75
C GLU A 78 -10.89 -9.30 -4.16
N PRO A 79 -11.84 -8.36 -4.06
CA PRO A 79 -11.55 -6.94 -4.21
C PRO A 79 -10.53 -6.43 -3.20
N ARG A 80 -9.93 -5.26 -3.50
CA ARG A 80 -9.10 -4.55 -2.52
C ARG A 80 -9.95 -4.14 -1.31
N ARG A 81 -9.43 -4.35 -0.09
CA ARG A 81 -10.13 -4.07 1.18
C ARG A 81 -9.58 -2.88 1.97
N ASP A 82 -8.40 -2.37 1.63
CA ASP A 82 -7.84 -1.15 2.21
C ASP A 82 -8.27 0.10 1.43
N ALA A 83 -8.21 1.23 2.12
CA ALA A 83 -8.47 2.56 1.59
C ALA A 83 -7.21 3.44 1.77
N LEU A 84 -6.95 4.31 0.80
CA LEU A 84 -5.84 5.29 0.84
C LEU A 84 -6.41 6.71 0.95
N LEU A 85 -5.88 7.48 1.90
CA LEU A 85 -6.14 8.91 2.03
C LEU A 85 -4.82 9.64 2.27
N THR A 86 -4.43 10.51 1.33
CA THR A 86 -3.32 11.44 1.56
C THR A 86 -3.89 12.77 2.04
N THR A 87 -3.34 13.29 3.13
CA THR A 87 -3.73 14.60 3.65
C THR A 87 -2.51 15.39 4.11
N ARG A 88 -2.59 16.72 4.00
CA ARG A 88 -1.61 17.65 4.54
C ARG A 88 -2.21 18.36 5.74
N PHE A 89 -1.51 18.34 6.86
CA PHE A 89 -1.85 19.15 8.03
C PHE A 89 -1.11 20.51 7.98
N GLY A 90 -1.79 21.60 8.32
CA GLY A 90 -1.24 22.96 8.34
C GLY A 90 -2.34 24.03 8.37
N ALA A 91 -2.00 25.28 8.69
CA ALA A 91 -2.93 26.40 8.59
C ALA A 91 -3.17 26.76 7.12
N ALA A 92 -4.42 27.02 6.76
CA ALA A 92 -4.86 27.47 5.44
C ALA A 92 -4.29 28.84 5.08
#